data_AF-A0A925WTU7-F1
#
_entry.id   AF-A0A925WTU7-F1
#
_cell.length_a   1.000
_cell.length_b   1.000
_cell.length_c   1.000
_cell.angle_alpha   90.00
_cell.angle_beta   90.00
_cell.angle_gamma   90.00
#
_symmetry.space_group_name_H-M   'P 1'
#
loop_
_entity.id
_entity.type
_entity.pdbx_description
1 polymer ?
#
loop_
_entity_poly.entity_id
_entity_poly.type
_entity_poly.pdbx_seq_one_letter_code
_entity_poly.pdbx_strand_id
1 'polypeptide(L)'
;MNEAGFATLPSPVVEDELRQWESNDTPQGAGDVGVRDLRALLWSSIDNPSSRDLDQVEFARREPDDTIRLLIGIADVDAFVPRGSATDQLAYQNTTSVYTGIETFPMLPRRLSEDLTSLLEGEDHLAVVVDMVIGADGAVQSRSVYRAQVRNRARLNYDAVGLWLEGRTDIPPEVAHTAGLEAQLRLQDEAADRLGDLRLQNGALDFETIEATPVIVEGTVVSLSVTPKHRARYLIENFMVAANNAVAELLAAGSAPSIQRVVRTPKRWDRITAIAASLGDPLPALPSAQALAGFLARRRAADPLRFPDLSLSVVKLLGAGEYAVVHAGEREEGHFGLAVQGYTHSTAPNRRYADLATQRLLKAAAASGPSPYTESDLEAIAARCTERASAAQKVERTLRKAAAAVLLRGRIGDTFDALVTGASRKGTYVRLLHPPAEGRVMRGENGLDVGDAVRVRLLAANPETGFIDFEALGG
;
A
#
# COMPACT_ATOMS: atom_id res chain seq x y z
N MET A 1 0.38 -17.90 11.45
CA MET A 1 1.67 -17.38 10.95
C MET A 1 2.65 -18.48 10.58
N ASN A 2 3.09 -19.32 11.54
CA ASN A 2 4.05 -20.41 11.26
C ASN A 2 3.56 -21.39 10.18
N GLU A 3 2.27 -21.76 10.18
CA GLU A 3 1.67 -22.60 9.13
C GLU A 3 1.71 -21.98 7.73
N ALA A 4 1.76 -20.65 7.64
CA ALA A 4 1.94 -19.91 6.39
C ALA A 4 3.42 -19.66 6.06
N GLY A 5 4.35 -20.19 6.88
CA GLY A 5 5.80 -20.14 6.67
C GLY A 5 6.48 -18.85 7.12
N PHE A 6 5.82 -18.02 7.94
CA PHE A 6 6.44 -16.82 8.53
C PHE A 6 7.13 -17.16 9.85
N ALA A 7 8.33 -16.63 10.05
CA ALA A 7 9.01 -16.63 11.35
C ALA A 7 8.39 -15.55 12.25
N THR A 8 8.01 -15.94 13.46
CA THR A 8 7.35 -15.08 14.45
C THR A 8 8.31 -14.54 15.50
N LEU A 9 9.48 -15.15 15.66
CA LEU A 9 10.50 -14.75 16.62
C LEU A 9 11.88 -14.71 15.95
N PRO A 10 12.75 -13.77 16.34
CA PRO A 10 14.14 -13.75 15.88
C PRO A 10 14.90 -14.97 16.42
N SER A 11 15.92 -15.41 15.68
CA SER A 11 16.86 -16.41 16.18
C SER A 11 17.87 -15.76 17.15
N PRO A 12 18.58 -16.53 18.00
CA PRO A 12 19.62 -15.99 18.87
C PRO A 12 20.70 -15.21 18.10
N VAL A 13 21.03 -15.64 16.87
CA VAL A 13 22.01 -14.94 16.01
C VAL A 13 21.50 -13.57 15.58
N VAL A 14 20.20 -13.45 15.28
CA VAL A 14 19.57 -12.14 14.99
C VAL A 14 19.59 -11.25 16.23
N GLU A 15 19.32 -11.80 17.41
CA GLU A 15 19.39 -11.03 18.66
C GLU A 15 20.81 -10.53 18.99
N ASP A 16 21.83 -11.36 18.73
CA ASP A 16 23.23 -10.95 18.86
C ASP A 16 23.60 -9.81 17.90
N GLU A 17 23.14 -9.88 16.65
CA GLU A 17 23.33 -8.80 15.67
C GLU A 17 22.65 -7.50 16.12
N LEU A 18 21.42 -7.57 16.65
CA LEU A 18 20.71 -6.40 17.20
C LEU A 18 21.47 -5.76 18.37
N ARG A 19 22.02 -6.56 19.29
CA ARG A 19 22.81 -6.05 20.42
C ARG A 19 24.08 -5.30 19.98
N GLN A 20 24.71 -5.73 18.88
CA GLN A 20 25.88 -5.04 18.34
C GLN A 20 25.54 -3.63 17.84
N TRP A 21 24.36 -3.45 17.24
CA TRP A 21 23.87 -2.14 16.84
C TRP A 21 23.61 -1.23 18.05
N GLU A 22 23.10 -1.77 19.16
CA GLU A 22 22.86 -1.01 20.39
C GLU A 22 24.14 -0.50 21.06
N SER A 23 25.24 -1.24 20.93
CA SER A 23 26.54 -0.83 21.49
C SER A 23 27.27 0.23 20.65
N ASN A 24 26.84 0.45 19.42
CA ASN A 24 27.41 1.45 18.53
C ASN A 24 26.62 2.76 18.63
N ASP A 25 27.01 3.62 19.57
CA ASP A 25 26.42 4.94 19.91
C ASP A 25 26.43 5.99 18.78
N THR A 26 26.78 5.61 17.55
CA THR A 26 26.94 6.55 16.44
C THR A 26 25.71 6.52 15.55
N PRO A 27 25.03 7.66 15.30
CA PRO A 27 24.14 7.78 14.17
C PRO A 27 24.97 7.48 12.92
N GLN A 28 24.79 6.29 12.35
CA GLN A 28 25.57 5.89 11.18
C GLN A 28 25.45 6.98 10.11
N GLY A 29 26.57 7.36 9.51
CA GLY A 29 26.63 8.34 8.44
C GLY A 29 26.77 9.82 8.84
N ALA A 30 26.86 10.17 10.14
CA ALA A 30 27.26 11.52 10.54
C ALA A 30 28.74 11.76 10.17
N GLY A 31 28.97 12.33 8.98
CA GLY A 31 30.32 12.59 8.44
C GLY A 31 30.81 11.58 7.41
N ASP A 32 29.97 10.62 6.98
CA ASP A 32 30.32 9.76 5.84
C ASP A 32 30.36 10.58 4.54
N VAL A 33 31.43 10.41 3.77
CA VAL A 33 31.59 11.04 2.46
C VAL A 33 30.41 10.63 1.57
N GLY A 34 29.56 11.59 1.21
CA GLY A 34 28.41 11.38 0.31
C GLY A 34 27.03 11.38 0.96
N VAL A 35 26.92 11.49 2.29
CA VAL A 35 25.62 11.68 2.98
C VAL A 35 25.33 13.18 3.13
N ARG A 36 24.23 13.66 2.57
CA ARG A 36 23.82 15.08 2.68
C ARG A 36 23.19 15.37 4.03
N ASP A 37 23.41 16.56 4.59
CA ASP A 37 22.65 17.00 5.76
C ASP A 37 21.40 17.77 5.32
N LEU A 38 20.23 17.16 5.52
CA LEU A 38 18.92 17.76 5.23
C LEU A 38 18.06 17.90 6.49
N ARG A 39 18.65 17.78 7.69
CA ARG A 39 17.93 17.84 8.97
C ARG A 39 17.24 19.19 9.21
N ALA A 40 17.72 20.25 8.56
CA ALA A 40 17.14 21.59 8.65
C ALA A 40 15.80 21.75 7.92
N LEU A 41 15.43 20.83 7.02
CA LEU A 41 14.16 20.91 6.30
C LEU A 41 12.97 20.53 7.20
N LEU A 42 11.80 21.03 6.82
CA LEU A 42 10.51 20.77 7.47
C LEU A 42 9.94 19.42 7.02
N TRP A 43 10.68 18.34 7.27
CA TRP A 43 10.20 16.98 7.02
C TRP A 43 9.01 16.66 7.92
N SER A 44 7.99 16.01 7.40
CA SER A 44 6.88 15.44 8.17
C SER A 44 6.53 14.05 7.67
N SER A 45 5.94 13.22 8.53
CA SER A 45 5.31 11.96 8.09
C SER A 45 3.80 12.04 8.29
N ILE A 46 3.02 11.30 7.49
CA ILE A 46 1.58 11.12 7.68
C ILE A 46 1.26 9.64 7.74
N ASP A 47 0.80 9.19 8.91
CA ASP A 47 0.65 7.77 9.23
C ASP A 47 -0.64 7.47 10.01
N ASN A 48 -0.93 6.18 10.21
CA ASN A 48 -1.97 5.80 11.17
C ASN A 48 -1.44 6.03 12.61
N PRO A 49 -2.29 6.38 13.58
CA PRO A 49 -1.86 6.62 14.97
C PRO A 49 -1.10 5.48 15.61
N SER A 50 -1.44 4.24 15.24
CA SER A 50 -0.81 3.02 15.75
C SER A 50 0.48 2.62 15.03
N SER A 51 0.81 3.25 13.89
CA SER A 51 2.00 2.91 13.11
C SER A 51 3.26 3.32 13.85
N ARG A 52 4.20 2.39 14.01
CA ARG A 52 5.51 2.68 14.60
C ARG A 52 6.65 2.48 13.60
N ASP A 53 6.38 1.82 12.49
CA ASP A 53 7.28 1.53 11.38
C ASP A 53 7.19 2.60 10.29
N LEU A 54 7.66 3.80 10.61
CA LEU A 54 7.56 4.97 9.72
C LEU A 54 8.64 4.88 8.65
N ASP A 55 8.25 4.40 7.47
CA ASP A 55 9.16 4.19 6.35
C ASP A 55 9.61 5.49 5.67
N GLN A 56 8.87 6.59 5.84
CA GLN A 56 8.98 7.72 4.92
C GLN A 56 8.63 9.08 5.55
N VAL A 57 9.23 10.15 5.02
CA VAL A 57 8.95 11.56 5.34
C VAL A 57 9.00 12.42 4.09
N GLU A 58 8.21 13.50 4.05
CA GLU A 58 8.10 14.36 2.87
C GLU A 58 8.41 15.83 3.13
N PHE A 59 8.87 16.49 2.08
CA PHE A 59 9.10 17.93 2.03
C PHE A 59 8.88 18.43 0.60
N ALA A 60 8.22 19.58 0.45
CA ALA A 60 8.03 20.23 -0.85
C ALA A 60 8.64 21.64 -0.87
N ARG A 61 8.98 22.16 -2.04
CA ARG A 61 9.39 23.56 -2.20
C ARG A 61 8.95 24.08 -3.56
N ARG A 62 8.34 25.26 -3.57
CA ARG A 62 8.05 25.96 -4.82
C ARG A 62 9.34 26.57 -5.37
N GLU A 63 9.62 26.28 -6.63
CA GLU A 63 10.76 26.84 -7.36
C GLU A 63 10.34 28.15 -8.08
N PRO A 64 11.30 28.98 -8.54
CA PRO A 64 10.99 30.27 -9.18
C PRO A 64 10.15 30.20 -10.45
N ASP A 65 10.14 29.05 -11.13
CA ASP A 65 9.40 28.78 -12.37
C ASP A 65 8.03 28.12 -12.12
N ASP A 66 7.54 28.16 -10.88
CA ASP A 66 6.27 27.56 -10.43
C ASP A 66 6.24 26.02 -10.42
N THR A 67 7.37 25.36 -10.72
CA THR A 67 7.49 23.92 -10.46
C THR A 67 7.57 23.65 -8.95
N ILE A 68 7.19 22.44 -8.55
CA ILE A 68 7.28 22.01 -7.16
C ILE A 68 8.37 20.96 -7.03
N ARG A 69 9.43 21.27 -6.31
CA ARG A 69 10.42 20.28 -5.91
C ARG A 69 9.88 19.46 -4.75
N LEU A 70 9.72 18.16 -4.94
CA LEU A 70 9.23 17.20 -3.97
C LEU A 70 10.39 16.29 -3.56
N LEU A 71 10.67 16.25 -2.26
CA LEU A 71 11.61 15.32 -1.65
C LEU A 71 10.83 14.29 -0.82
N ILE A 72 11.13 13.02 -1.03
CA ILE A 72 10.61 11.91 -0.23
C ILE A 72 11.81 11.19 0.36
N GLY A 73 12.00 11.30 1.67
CA GLY A 73 13.01 10.56 2.42
C GLY A 73 12.49 9.21 2.84
N ILE A 74 13.12 8.13 2.38
CA ILE A 74 12.79 6.75 2.74
C ILE A 74 13.83 6.21 3.73
N ALA A 75 13.40 5.56 4.81
CA ALA A 75 14.25 4.92 5.81
C ALA A 75 15.40 4.11 5.18
N ASP A 76 16.64 4.39 5.58
CA ASP A 76 17.83 3.69 5.07
C ASP A 76 18.05 2.33 5.77
N VAL A 77 17.12 1.40 5.57
CA VAL A 77 17.11 0.08 6.23
C VAL A 77 18.34 -0.78 5.90
N ASP A 78 18.84 -0.71 4.67
CA ASP A 78 20.04 -1.44 4.25
C ASP A 78 21.29 -1.03 5.04
N ALA A 79 21.34 0.16 5.64
CA ALA A 79 22.44 0.54 6.53
C ALA A 79 22.53 -0.35 7.80
N PHE A 80 21.39 -0.88 8.25
CA PHE A 80 21.29 -1.71 9.46
C PHE A 80 21.07 -3.20 9.13
N VAL A 81 20.67 -3.50 7.90
CA VAL A 81 20.36 -4.85 7.43
C VAL A 81 21.22 -5.13 6.18
N PRO A 82 22.53 -5.33 6.32
CA PRO A 82 23.40 -5.56 5.16
C PRO A 82 23.13 -6.93 4.52
N ARG A 83 23.25 -7.01 3.19
CA ARG A 83 23.01 -8.26 2.45
C ARG A 83 23.85 -9.41 3.01
N GLY A 84 23.20 -10.54 3.29
CA GLY A 84 23.82 -11.76 3.81
C GLY A 84 23.89 -11.86 5.34
N SER A 85 23.54 -10.80 6.09
CA SER A 85 23.47 -10.84 7.55
C SER A 85 22.34 -11.76 8.06
N ALA A 86 22.30 -12.03 9.38
CA ALA A 86 21.23 -12.83 9.94
C ALA A 86 19.89 -12.07 9.90
N THR A 87 19.93 -10.74 10.09
CA THR A 87 18.75 -9.87 9.92
C THR A 87 18.25 -9.87 8.47
N ASP A 88 19.13 -9.86 7.47
CA ASP A 88 18.75 -9.97 6.04
C ASP A 88 18.13 -11.33 5.72
N GLN A 89 18.68 -12.42 6.26
CA GLN A 89 18.12 -13.76 6.08
C GLN A 89 16.72 -13.89 6.69
N LEU A 90 16.49 -13.31 7.88
CA LEU A 90 15.16 -13.23 8.48
C LEU A 90 14.21 -12.37 7.64
N ALA A 91 14.68 -11.20 7.18
CA ALA A 91 13.91 -10.32 6.31
C ALA A 91 13.53 -11.02 5.00
N TYR A 92 14.44 -11.77 4.40
CA TYR A 92 14.19 -12.60 3.23
C TYR A 92 13.21 -13.72 3.57
N GLN A 93 13.36 -14.40 4.71
CA GLN A 93 12.46 -15.47 5.13
C GLN A 93 11.00 -14.98 5.22
N ASN A 94 10.77 -13.87 5.92
CA ASN A 94 9.45 -13.30 6.10
C ASN A 94 8.96 -12.55 4.85
N THR A 95 9.86 -11.87 4.15
CA THR A 95 9.68 -11.11 2.90
C THR A 95 8.74 -9.90 2.97
N THR A 96 7.72 -9.96 3.82
CA THR A 96 6.73 -8.89 4.02
C THR A 96 6.21 -8.93 5.46
N SER A 97 5.88 -7.76 6.00
CA SER A 97 5.08 -7.67 7.22
C SER A 97 3.64 -8.13 6.94
N VAL A 98 2.95 -8.65 7.95
CA VAL A 98 1.55 -9.09 7.88
C VAL A 98 0.72 -8.32 8.89
N TYR A 99 -0.29 -7.58 8.41
CA TYR A 99 -1.11 -6.67 9.22
C TYR A 99 -2.50 -7.28 9.42
N THR A 100 -2.69 -7.98 10.53
CA THR A 100 -3.93 -8.74 10.77
C THR A 100 -5.11 -7.87 11.27
N GLY A 101 -4.83 -6.61 11.64
CA GLY A 101 -5.76 -5.74 12.35
C GLY A 101 -5.85 -6.02 13.86
N ILE A 102 -5.19 -7.09 14.33
CA ILE A 102 -5.12 -7.47 15.76
C ILE A 102 -3.69 -7.33 16.24
N GLU A 103 -2.80 -8.03 15.55
CA GLU A 103 -1.36 -8.01 15.77
C GLU A 103 -0.65 -7.81 14.42
N THR A 104 0.39 -6.99 14.43
CA THR A 104 1.30 -6.87 13.29
C THR A 104 2.45 -7.85 13.47
N PHE A 105 2.70 -8.66 12.46
CA PHE A 105 3.86 -9.54 12.38
C PHE A 105 4.88 -8.92 11.42
N PRO A 106 5.91 -8.23 11.93
CA PRO A 106 6.81 -7.47 11.09
C PRO A 106 7.78 -8.37 10.31
N MET A 107 8.19 -7.91 9.14
CA MET A 107 9.24 -8.55 8.33
C MET A 107 10.57 -8.59 9.09
N LEU A 108 10.90 -7.46 9.72
CA LEU A 108 12.10 -7.25 10.52
C LEU A 108 11.77 -7.33 12.02
N PRO A 109 12.76 -7.58 12.89
CA PRO A 109 12.59 -7.41 14.32
C PRO A 109 12.07 -6.00 14.65
N ARG A 110 11.14 -5.89 15.62
CA ARG A 110 10.54 -4.60 16.00
C ARG A 110 11.58 -3.54 16.36
N ARG A 111 12.68 -3.93 17.01
CA ARG A 111 13.79 -3.02 17.35
C ARG A 111 14.45 -2.38 16.13
N LEU A 112 14.40 -3.01 14.95
CA LEU A 112 14.81 -2.36 13.72
C LEU A 112 13.65 -1.52 13.19
N SER A 113 12.53 -2.18 12.83
CA SER A 113 11.48 -1.55 12.04
C SER A 113 10.70 -0.45 12.76
N GLU A 114 10.58 -0.51 14.09
CA GLU A 114 9.77 0.41 14.90
C GLU A 114 10.62 1.42 15.69
N ASP A 115 11.93 1.43 15.47
CA ASP A 115 12.90 2.19 16.26
C ASP A 115 14.09 2.62 15.40
N LEU A 116 15.15 1.80 15.28
CA LEU A 116 16.42 2.20 14.64
C LEU A 116 16.28 2.75 13.22
N THR A 117 15.40 2.15 12.41
CA THR A 117 15.16 2.55 11.02
C THR A 117 13.83 3.27 10.81
N SER A 118 13.03 3.43 11.85
CA SER A 118 11.77 4.18 11.77
C SER A 118 12.07 5.67 11.82
N LEU A 119 11.51 6.45 10.89
CA LEU A 119 11.72 7.91 10.83
C LEU A 119 10.87 8.65 11.88
N LEU A 120 11.14 8.35 13.16
CA LEU A 120 10.43 8.88 14.31
C LEU A 120 10.62 10.40 14.45
N GLU A 121 9.62 11.04 15.04
CA GLU A 121 9.63 12.48 15.25
C GLU A 121 10.75 12.91 16.21
N GLY A 122 11.48 13.96 15.84
CA GLY A 122 12.48 14.58 16.70
C GLY A 122 13.83 13.86 16.73
N GLU A 123 14.01 12.79 15.96
CA GLU A 123 15.26 12.03 15.90
C GLU A 123 15.94 12.18 14.54
N ASP A 124 17.28 12.08 14.53
CA ASP A 124 18.08 12.18 13.33
C ASP A 124 18.26 10.78 12.73
N HIS A 125 17.81 10.58 11.49
CA HIS A 125 17.85 9.29 10.81
C HIS A 125 18.52 9.38 9.45
N LEU A 126 19.09 8.26 9.00
CA LEU A 126 19.50 8.07 7.62
C LEU A 126 18.29 7.79 6.73
N ALA A 127 18.27 8.46 5.59
CA ALA A 127 17.28 8.24 4.55
C ALA A 127 17.92 8.17 3.16
N VAL A 128 17.31 7.38 2.29
CA VAL A 128 17.46 7.47 0.84
C VAL A 128 16.41 8.44 0.33
N VAL A 129 16.84 9.58 -0.18
CA VAL A 129 15.95 10.65 -0.66
C VAL A 129 15.71 10.48 -2.15
N VAL A 130 14.44 10.41 -2.54
CA VAL A 130 13.97 10.56 -3.91
C VAL A 130 13.61 12.03 -4.11
N ASP A 131 14.34 12.70 -4.99
CA ASP A 131 14.25 14.14 -5.26
C ASP A 131 13.69 14.36 -6.66
N MET A 132 12.50 14.97 -6.74
CA MET A 132 11.72 15.13 -7.97
C MET A 132 11.32 16.58 -8.18
N VAL A 133 11.21 17.01 -9.44
CA VAL A 133 10.63 18.31 -9.81
C VAL A 133 9.33 18.08 -10.58
N ILE A 134 8.22 18.55 -10.02
CA ILE A 134 6.87 18.36 -10.53
C ILE A 134 6.45 19.60 -11.33
N GLY A 135 6.16 19.41 -12.62
CA GLY A 135 5.65 20.43 -13.52
C GLY A 135 4.22 20.85 -13.17
N ALA A 136 3.76 21.96 -13.75
CA ALA A 136 2.38 22.43 -13.60
C ALA A 136 1.34 21.44 -14.18
N ASP A 137 1.75 20.63 -15.14
CA ASP A 137 0.97 19.54 -15.75
C ASP A 137 1.06 18.20 -14.98
N GLY A 138 1.79 18.17 -13.85
CA GLY A 138 2.03 16.95 -13.08
C GLY A 138 3.20 16.10 -13.55
N ALA A 139 3.87 16.46 -14.65
CA ALA A 139 4.98 15.67 -15.16
C ALA A 139 6.19 15.76 -14.22
N VAL A 140 6.85 14.63 -13.95
CA VAL A 140 8.13 14.60 -13.24
C VAL A 140 9.24 14.98 -14.21
N GLN A 141 9.63 16.25 -14.19
CA GLN A 141 10.59 16.85 -15.14
C GLN A 141 12.04 16.47 -14.86
N SER A 142 12.38 16.25 -13.59
CA SER A 142 13.69 15.76 -13.17
C SER A 142 13.55 14.87 -11.95
N ARG A 143 14.52 13.95 -11.79
CA ARG A 143 14.56 12.99 -10.69
C ARG A 143 16.01 12.64 -10.34
N SER A 144 16.29 12.49 -9.05
CA SER A 144 17.57 11.98 -8.58
C SER A 144 17.39 11.24 -7.25
N VAL A 145 18.38 10.40 -6.89
CA VAL A 145 18.39 9.67 -5.62
C VAL A 145 19.74 9.85 -4.95
N TYR A 146 19.74 10.09 -3.64
CA TYR A 146 20.95 10.21 -2.83
C TYR A 146 20.67 9.90 -1.36
N ARG A 147 21.73 9.66 -0.57
CA ARG A 147 21.62 9.45 0.88
C ARG A 147 21.66 10.79 1.62
N ALA A 148 20.87 10.90 2.68
CA ALA A 148 20.85 12.08 3.54
C ALA A 148 20.57 11.73 5.01
N GLN A 149 20.97 12.62 5.90
CA GLN A 149 20.43 12.71 7.26
C GLN A 149 19.19 13.61 7.24
N VAL A 150 18.11 13.11 7.83
CA VAL A 150 16.83 13.82 7.95
C VAL A 150 16.41 13.84 9.41
N ARG A 151 15.55 14.79 9.77
CA ARG A 151 14.92 14.86 11.09
C ARG A 151 13.44 15.13 10.89
N ASN A 152 12.61 14.15 11.24
CA ASN A 152 11.17 14.30 11.15
C ASN A 152 10.70 15.37 12.16
N ARG A 153 10.11 16.46 11.67
CA ARG A 153 9.66 17.59 12.48
C ARG A 153 8.26 17.42 13.05
N ALA A 154 7.46 16.54 12.45
CA ALA A 154 6.11 16.28 12.89
C ALA A 154 5.62 14.93 12.38
N ARG A 155 5.18 14.06 13.30
CA ARG A 155 4.42 12.87 12.98
C ARG A 155 2.93 13.20 12.96
N LEU A 156 2.33 13.12 11.78
CA LEU A 156 0.95 13.52 11.55
C LEU A 156 0.03 12.32 11.37
N ASN A 157 -1.26 12.53 11.67
CA ASN A 157 -2.31 11.53 11.52
C ASN A 157 -3.05 11.75 10.20
N TYR A 158 -3.20 10.68 9.42
CA TYR A 158 -4.02 10.62 8.21
C TYR A 158 -5.40 11.27 8.37
N ASP A 159 -6.19 10.84 9.34
CA ASP A 159 -7.58 11.26 9.49
C ASP A 159 -7.68 12.75 9.85
N ALA A 160 -6.81 13.23 10.75
CA ALA A 160 -6.79 14.63 11.18
C ALA A 160 -6.36 15.57 10.05
N VAL A 161 -5.25 15.25 9.36
CA VAL A 161 -4.77 16.06 8.23
C VAL A 161 -5.73 15.98 7.06
N GLY A 162 -6.30 14.81 6.79
CA GLY A 162 -7.25 14.60 5.70
C GLY A 162 -8.50 15.46 5.84
N LEU A 163 -9.16 15.40 7.00
CA LEU A 163 -10.36 16.20 7.26
C LEU A 163 -10.07 17.71 7.25
N TRP A 164 -8.90 18.13 7.72
CA TRP A 164 -8.49 19.53 7.69
C TRP A 164 -8.22 20.04 6.27
N LEU A 165 -7.50 19.28 5.44
CA LEU A 165 -7.27 19.64 4.03
C LEU A 165 -8.58 19.70 3.23
N GLU A 166 -9.59 18.90 3.61
CA GLU A 166 -10.95 18.95 3.06
C GLU A 166 -11.78 20.14 3.57
N GLY A 167 -11.26 20.95 4.50
CA GLY A 167 -11.97 22.09 5.10
C GLY A 167 -13.10 21.68 6.06
N ARG A 168 -13.06 20.45 6.59
CA ARG A 168 -14.11 19.89 7.47
C ARG A 168 -13.83 20.09 8.96
N THR A 169 -12.58 20.36 9.31
CA THR A 169 -12.12 20.59 10.69
C THR A 169 -11.11 21.72 10.74
N ASP A 170 -10.88 22.26 11.94
CA ASP A 170 -9.79 23.20 12.19
C ASP A 170 -8.41 22.55 11.99
N ILE A 171 -7.37 23.39 11.95
CA ILE A 171 -5.98 22.94 11.83
C ILE A 171 -5.60 21.99 12.98
N PRO A 172 -5.01 20.80 12.69
CA PRO A 172 -4.59 19.89 13.74
C PRO A 172 -3.50 20.53 14.62
N PRO A 173 -3.51 20.30 15.94
CA PRO A 173 -2.50 20.86 16.84
C PRO A 173 -1.07 20.53 16.40
N GLU A 174 -0.80 19.30 15.96
CA GLU A 174 0.51 18.85 15.48
C GLU A 174 1.02 19.68 14.29
N VAL A 175 0.10 20.17 13.45
CA VAL A 175 0.42 21.09 12.35
C VAL A 175 0.64 22.51 12.87
N ALA A 176 -0.24 22.99 13.76
CA ALA A 176 -0.21 24.36 14.28
C ALA A 176 1.03 24.67 15.15
N HIS A 177 1.56 23.68 15.86
CA HIS A 177 2.74 23.86 16.72
C HIS A 177 4.06 24.00 15.95
N THR A 178 4.10 23.60 14.68
CA THR A 178 5.31 23.62 13.86
C THR A 178 5.26 24.76 12.85
N ALA A 179 6.07 25.80 13.08
CA ALA A 179 6.09 26.98 12.21
C ALA A 179 6.36 26.63 10.74
N GLY A 180 5.46 27.06 9.85
CA GLY A 180 5.56 26.81 8.40
C GLY A 180 5.01 25.46 7.94
N LEU A 181 4.62 24.55 8.85
CA LEU A 181 4.13 23.22 8.48
C LEU A 181 2.79 23.26 7.75
N GLU A 182 1.90 24.19 8.11
CA GLU A 182 0.65 24.41 7.36
C GLU A 182 0.92 24.70 5.88
N ALA A 183 1.81 25.65 5.59
CA ALA A 183 2.15 26.02 4.22
C ALA A 183 2.84 24.86 3.48
N GLN A 184 3.64 24.05 4.21
CA GLN A 184 4.22 22.82 3.69
C GLN A 184 3.15 21.85 3.21
N LEU A 185 2.18 21.50 4.08
CA LEU A 185 1.15 20.51 3.77
C LEU A 185 0.23 20.98 2.64
N ARG A 186 -0.07 22.27 2.55
CA ARG A 186 -0.83 22.83 1.41
C ARG A 186 -0.07 22.73 0.09
N LEU A 187 1.24 22.98 0.11
CA LEU A 187 2.07 22.81 -1.09
C LEU A 187 2.22 21.34 -1.49
N GLN A 188 2.34 20.44 -0.51
CA GLN A 188 2.35 19.00 -0.75
C GLN A 188 1.01 18.53 -1.37
N ASP A 189 -0.10 19.05 -0.87
CA ASP A 189 -1.44 18.76 -1.39
C ASP A 189 -1.61 19.21 -2.85
N GLU A 190 -1.10 20.39 -3.20
CA GLU A 190 -1.08 20.87 -4.58
C GLU A 190 -0.20 19.99 -5.49
N ALA A 191 0.97 19.56 -5.02
CA ALA A 191 1.82 18.64 -5.78
C ALA A 191 1.13 17.29 -6.01
N ALA A 192 0.39 16.79 -5.02
CA ALA A 192 -0.38 15.56 -5.14
C ALA A 192 -1.53 15.67 -6.14
N ASP A 193 -2.19 16.84 -6.23
CA ASP A 193 -3.18 17.10 -7.28
C ASP A 193 -2.56 17.06 -8.66
N ARG A 194 -1.47 17.79 -8.88
CA ARG A 194 -0.76 17.81 -10.18
C ARG A 194 -0.40 16.37 -10.60
N LEU A 195 0.17 15.58 -9.69
CA LEU A 195 0.52 14.18 -9.93
C LEU A 195 -0.70 13.29 -10.22
N GLY A 196 -1.76 13.43 -9.43
CA GLY A 196 -2.96 12.60 -9.54
C GLY A 196 -3.78 12.90 -10.80
N ASP A 197 -3.87 14.17 -11.19
CA ASP A 197 -4.53 14.58 -12.43
C ASP A 197 -3.84 13.96 -13.64
N LEU A 198 -2.51 14.02 -13.69
CA LEU A 198 -1.75 13.38 -14.78
C LEU A 198 -1.93 11.86 -14.79
N ARG A 199 -1.91 11.21 -13.61
CA ARG A 199 -2.17 9.76 -13.49
C ARG A 199 -3.54 9.39 -14.06
N LEU A 200 -4.58 10.15 -13.72
CA LEU A 200 -5.94 9.90 -14.19
C LEU A 200 -6.05 10.11 -15.71
N GLN A 201 -5.44 11.18 -16.24
CA GLN A 201 -5.38 11.45 -17.69
C GLN A 201 -4.71 10.31 -18.47
N ASN A 202 -3.65 9.74 -17.90
CA ASN A 202 -2.94 8.58 -18.46
C ASN A 202 -3.72 7.26 -18.34
N GLY A 203 -4.84 7.25 -17.62
CA GLY A 203 -5.73 6.10 -17.50
C GLY A 203 -5.46 5.20 -16.29
N ALA A 204 -4.84 5.74 -15.22
CA ALA A 204 -4.74 5.03 -13.95
C ALA A 204 -6.14 4.66 -13.44
N LEU A 205 -6.30 3.42 -13.00
CA LEU A 205 -7.57 2.89 -12.54
C LEU A 205 -7.77 3.24 -11.07
N ASP A 206 -8.82 3.99 -10.77
CA ASP A 206 -9.19 4.29 -9.40
C ASP A 206 -10.22 3.26 -8.90
N PHE A 207 -9.71 2.27 -8.15
CA PHE A 207 -10.54 1.26 -7.51
C PHE A 207 -10.98 1.67 -6.11
N GLU A 208 -12.16 1.20 -5.73
CA GLU A 208 -12.69 1.30 -4.38
C GLU A 208 -13.13 -0.10 -3.93
N THR A 209 -12.68 -0.53 -2.76
CA THR A 209 -13.10 -1.80 -2.16
C THR A 209 -13.45 -1.56 -0.71
N ILE A 210 -14.45 -2.29 -0.21
CA ILE A 210 -14.81 -2.24 1.21
C ILE A 210 -14.02 -3.33 1.91
N GLU A 211 -12.87 -2.96 2.46
CA GLU A 211 -12.09 -3.82 3.34
C GLU A 211 -12.24 -3.34 4.78
N ALA A 212 -13.01 -4.09 5.57
CA ALA A 212 -13.24 -3.75 6.95
C ALA A 212 -12.12 -4.30 7.85
N THR A 213 -11.64 -3.47 8.77
CA THR A 213 -10.67 -3.83 9.81
C THR A 213 -11.37 -3.99 11.16
N PRO A 214 -10.97 -4.96 11.99
CA PRO A 214 -11.53 -5.10 13.32
C PRO A 214 -11.10 -3.95 14.22
N VAL A 215 -12.04 -3.42 14.99
CA VAL A 215 -11.76 -2.52 16.12
C VAL A 215 -11.78 -3.35 17.38
N ILE A 216 -10.70 -3.29 18.15
CA ILE A 216 -10.49 -4.10 19.34
C ILE A 216 -10.39 -3.21 20.57
N VAL A 217 -11.16 -3.55 21.60
CA VAL A 217 -11.11 -2.92 22.92
C VAL A 217 -10.93 -4.04 23.94
N GLU A 218 -9.90 -3.95 24.77
CA GLU A 218 -9.59 -4.93 25.83
C GLU A 218 -9.58 -6.39 25.31
N GLY A 219 -9.01 -6.61 24.13
CA GLY A 219 -8.90 -7.95 23.51
C GLY A 219 -10.20 -8.46 22.87
N THR A 220 -11.28 -7.67 22.84
CA THR A 220 -12.56 -8.04 22.24
C THR A 220 -12.82 -7.25 20.96
N VAL A 221 -13.29 -7.92 19.90
CA VAL A 221 -13.75 -7.26 18.66
C VAL A 221 -15.09 -6.59 18.91
N VAL A 222 -15.13 -5.26 18.92
CA VAL A 222 -16.34 -4.48 19.22
C VAL A 222 -17.05 -3.93 17.98
N SER A 223 -16.32 -3.73 16.88
CA SER A 223 -16.87 -3.29 15.60
C SER A 223 -15.96 -3.63 14.44
N LEU A 224 -16.47 -3.47 13.22
CA LEU A 224 -15.68 -3.45 12.00
C LEU A 224 -15.70 -2.04 11.43
N SER A 225 -14.53 -1.46 11.18
CA SER A 225 -14.37 -0.13 10.61
C SER A 225 -13.95 -0.22 9.14
N VAL A 226 -14.48 0.65 8.29
CA VAL A 226 -14.00 0.83 6.92
C VAL A 226 -13.18 2.09 6.92
N THR A 227 -11.93 2.00 6.49
CA THR A 227 -11.08 3.18 6.37
C THR A 227 -11.59 4.05 5.22
N PRO A 228 -12.07 5.27 5.48
CA PRO A 228 -12.50 6.17 4.42
C PRO A 228 -11.29 6.62 3.59
N LYS A 229 -11.50 6.80 2.28
CA LYS A 229 -10.58 7.62 1.49
C LYS A 229 -10.75 9.07 1.94
N HIS A 230 -9.63 9.73 2.20
CA HIS A 230 -9.61 11.16 2.53
C HIS A 230 -8.35 11.79 1.93
N ARG A 231 -8.31 13.12 1.96
CA ARG A 231 -7.31 13.90 1.23
C ARG A 231 -5.86 13.56 1.54
N ALA A 232 -5.50 13.38 2.81
CA ALA A 232 -4.13 13.01 3.18
C ALA A 232 -3.70 11.62 2.65
N ARG A 233 -4.60 10.63 2.56
CA ARG A 233 -4.26 9.33 1.93
C ARG A 233 -4.04 9.47 0.42
N TYR A 234 -4.86 10.29 -0.24
CA TYR A 234 -4.67 10.63 -1.64
C TYR A 234 -3.31 11.32 -1.88
N LEU A 235 -2.93 12.25 -1.01
CA LEU A 235 -1.64 12.93 -1.05
C LEU A 235 -0.48 11.93 -1.01
N ILE A 236 -0.43 11.11 0.04
CA ILE A 236 0.67 10.15 0.23
C ILE A 236 0.67 9.10 -0.88
N GLU A 237 -0.49 8.60 -1.33
CA GLU A 237 -0.56 7.64 -2.42
C GLU A 237 0.10 8.18 -3.70
N ASN A 238 -0.22 9.41 -4.10
CA ASN A 238 0.35 10.04 -5.29
C ASN A 238 1.86 10.25 -5.17
N PHE A 239 2.34 10.64 -3.98
CA PHE A 239 3.76 10.79 -3.70
C PHE A 239 4.51 9.45 -3.81
N MET A 240 3.98 8.40 -3.19
CA MET A 240 4.61 7.08 -3.22
C MET A 240 4.62 6.51 -4.64
N VAL A 241 3.55 6.70 -5.42
CA VAL A 241 3.51 6.28 -6.83
C VAL A 241 4.54 7.03 -7.66
N ALA A 242 4.66 8.35 -7.48
CA ALA A 242 5.66 9.17 -8.17
C ALA A 242 7.09 8.74 -7.83
N ALA A 243 7.40 8.53 -6.55
CA ALA A 243 8.71 8.04 -6.11
C ALA A 243 9.04 6.66 -6.72
N ASN A 244 8.09 5.73 -6.66
CA ASN A 244 8.25 4.38 -7.21
C ASN A 244 8.47 4.38 -8.73
N ASN A 245 7.78 5.25 -9.47
CA ASN A 245 8.03 5.46 -10.90
C ASN A 245 9.44 6.04 -11.13
N ALA A 246 9.80 7.10 -10.41
CA ALA A 246 11.10 7.75 -10.55
C ALA A 246 12.26 6.80 -10.27
N VAL A 247 12.14 5.94 -9.25
CA VAL A 247 13.12 4.89 -8.95
C VAL A 247 13.19 3.85 -10.06
N ALA A 248 12.05 3.39 -10.58
CA ALA A 248 12.02 2.44 -11.69
C ALA A 248 12.73 3.01 -12.93
N GLU A 249 12.49 4.28 -13.26
CA GLU A 249 13.14 4.96 -14.39
C GLU A 249 14.64 5.17 -14.17
N LEU A 250 15.08 5.49 -12.94
CA LEU A 250 16.50 5.61 -12.60
C LEU A 250 17.24 4.28 -12.74
N LEU A 251 16.63 3.18 -12.29
CA LEU A 251 17.20 1.84 -12.44
C LEU A 251 17.21 1.38 -13.90
N ALA A 252 16.16 1.68 -14.67
CA ALA A 252 16.07 1.36 -16.08
C ALA A 252 17.10 2.10 -16.96
N ALA A 253 17.57 3.28 -16.51
CA ALA A 253 18.65 4.03 -17.16
C ALA A 253 20.05 3.44 -16.90
N GLY A 254 20.19 2.57 -15.88
CA GLY A 254 21.41 1.82 -15.62
C GLY A 254 21.59 0.62 -16.55
N SER A 255 22.61 -0.20 -16.32
CA SER A 255 22.86 -1.43 -17.09
C SER A 255 22.49 -2.72 -16.34
N ALA A 256 22.15 -2.62 -15.06
CA ALA A 256 21.84 -3.77 -14.21
C ALA A 256 20.34 -4.12 -14.30
N PRO A 257 19.97 -5.42 -14.27
CA PRO A 257 18.59 -5.82 -14.09
C PRO A 257 18.04 -5.32 -12.76
N SER A 258 16.72 -5.12 -12.69
CA SER A 258 16.02 -4.67 -11.49
C SER A 258 14.71 -5.43 -11.29
N ILE A 259 14.14 -5.35 -10.08
CA ILE A 259 12.83 -5.92 -9.80
C ILE A 259 11.77 -4.85 -10.02
N GLN A 260 10.73 -5.17 -10.78
CA GLN A 260 9.54 -4.34 -10.95
C GLN A 260 8.31 -5.03 -10.40
N ARG A 261 7.31 -4.22 -10.05
CA ARG A 261 5.97 -4.65 -9.65
C ARG A 261 5.05 -4.47 -10.86
N VAL A 262 4.69 -5.58 -11.49
CA VAL A 262 3.92 -5.59 -12.73
C VAL A 262 2.49 -6.05 -12.49
N VAL A 263 1.56 -5.46 -13.25
CA VAL A 263 0.19 -5.96 -13.41
C VAL A 263 -0.02 -6.06 -14.90
N ARG A 264 0.04 -7.29 -15.39
CA ARG A 264 -0.01 -7.57 -16.83
C ARG A 264 -1.35 -7.19 -17.43
N THR A 265 -1.38 -7.14 -18.76
CA THR A 265 -2.62 -6.99 -19.51
C THR A 265 -3.62 -8.07 -19.09
N PRO A 266 -4.89 -7.71 -18.79
CA PRO A 266 -5.86 -8.67 -18.29
C PRO A 266 -6.14 -9.80 -19.28
N LYS A 267 -5.82 -11.04 -18.88
CA LYS A 267 -6.18 -12.25 -19.66
C LYS A 267 -7.69 -12.45 -19.79
N ARG A 268 -8.48 -11.87 -18.89
CA ARG A 268 -9.95 -11.97 -18.83
C ARG A 268 -10.64 -10.67 -19.25
N TRP A 269 -10.06 -9.96 -20.22
CA TRP A 269 -10.63 -8.73 -20.75
C TRP A 269 -12.05 -8.94 -21.32
N ASP A 270 -12.29 -10.07 -21.98
CA ASP A 270 -13.61 -10.50 -22.48
C ASP A 270 -14.71 -10.47 -21.39
N ARG A 271 -14.36 -10.79 -20.15
CA ARG A 271 -15.28 -10.73 -19.01
C ARG A 271 -15.50 -9.31 -18.53
N ILE A 272 -14.46 -8.49 -18.54
CA ILE A 272 -14.56 -7.06 -18.20
C ILE A 272 -15.45 -6.35 -19.23
N THR A 273 -15.28 -6.61 -20.53
CA THR A 273 -16.11 -6.04 -21.57
C THR A 273 -17.56 -6.52 -21.50
N ALA A 274 -17.80 -7.79 -21.14
CA ALA A 274 -19.15 -8.31 -20.93
C ALA A 274 -19.88 -7.62 -19.76
N ILE A 275 -19.19 -7.38 -18.64
CA ILE A 275 -19.75 -6.62 -17.49
C ILE A 275 -20.08 -5.18 -17.93
N ALA A 276 -19.17 -4.54 -18.66
CA ALA A 276 -19.37 -3.16 -19.10
C ALA A 276 -20.56 -3.06 -20.07
N ALA A 277 -20.70 -4.02 -20.99
CA ALA A 277 -21.83 -4.11 -21.92
C ALA A 277 -23.16 -4.37 -21.22
N SER A 278 -23.21 -5.24 -20.19
CA SER A 278 -24.44 -5.48 -19.43
C SER A 278 -24.92 -4.26 -18.65
N LEU A 279 -24.02 -3.32 -18.36
CA LEU A 279 -24.30 -2.03 -17.74
C LEU A 279 -24.53 -0.89 -18.77
N GLY A 280 -24.61 -1.22 -20.06
CA GLY A 280 -24.88 -0.27 -21.14
C GLY A 280 -23.71 0.67 -21.47
N ASP A 281 -22.47 0.30 -21.12
CA ASP A 281 -21.28 1.12 -21.29
C ASP A 281 -20.14 0.28 -21.90
N PRO A 282 -20.25 -0.11 -23.19
CA PRO A 282 -19.34 -1.08 -23.79
C PRO A 282 -17.90 -0.56 -23.87
N LEU A 283 -16.97 -1.44 -23.51
CA LEU A 283 -15.52 -1.21 -23.64
C LEU A 283 -15.00 -1.68 -25.00
N PRO A 284 -13.83 -1.17 -25.45
CA PRO A 284 -13.20 -1.62 -26.68
C PRO A 284 -12.84 -3.11 -26.64
N ALA A 285 -12.76 -3.74 -27.82
CA ALA A 285 -12.42 -5.16 -27.94
C ALA A 285 -11.00 -5.47 -27.43
N LEU A 286 -10.06 -4.55 -27.63
CA LEU A 286 -8.70 -4.66 -27.11
C LEU A 286 -8.58 -4.00 -25.72
N PRO A 287 -7.76 -4.57 -24.81
CA PRO A 287 -7.50 -3.98 -23.50
C PRO A 287 -7.04 -2.53 -23.57
N SER A 288 -7.69 -1.67 -22.80
CA SER A 288 -7.33 -0.26 -22.67
C SER A 288 -7.58 0.20 -21.23
N ALA A 289 -6.50 0.56 -20.54
CA ALA A 289 -6.57 1.09 -19.18
C ALA A 289 -7.38 2.41 -19.16
N GLN A 290 -7.14 3.31 -20.12
CA GLN A 290 -7.87 4.58 -20.23
C GLN A 290 -9.37 4.38 -20.45
N ALA A 291 -9.78 3.45 -21.34
CA ALA A 291 -11.20 3.17 -21.54
C ALA A 291 -11.84 2.58 -20.27
N LEU A 292 -11.14 1.67 -19.58
CA LEU A 292 -11.61 1.09 -18.33
C LEU A 292 -11.70 2.14 -17.20
N ALA A 293 -10.73 3.05 -17.10
CA ALA A 293 -10.74 4.16 -16.15
C ALA A 293 -11.99 5.03 -16.34
N GLY A 294 -12.28 5.42 -17.60
CA GLY A 294 -13.47 6.19 -17.93
C GLY A 294 -14.77 5.46 -17.59
N PHE A 295 -14.84 4.16 -17.85
CA PHE A 295 -15.97 3.31 -17.44
C PHE A 295 -16.15 3.31 -15.92
N LEU A 296 -15.09 3.02 -15.15
CA LEU A 296 -15.13 2.98 -13.69
C LEU A 296 -15.57 4.32 -13.10
N ALA A 297 -15.02 5.44 -13.59
CA ALA A 297 -15.39 6.78 -13.14
C ALA A 297 -16.89 7.07 -13.36
N ARG A 298 -17.43 6.75 -14.55
CA ARG A 298 -18.87 6.89 -14.83
C ARG A 298 -19.73 6.01 -13.92
N ARG A 299 -19.29 4.78 -13.66
CA ARG A 299 -20.04 3.85 -12.78
C ARG A 299 -20.01 4.29 -11.32
N ARG A 300 -18.89 4.81 -10.82
CA ARG A 300 -18.81 5.39 -9.47
C ARG A 300 -19.80 6.53 -9.29
N ALA A 301 -19.88 7.42 -10.28
CA ALA A 301 -20.81 8.56 -10.25
C ALA A 301 -22.28 8.10 -10.34
N ALA A 302 -22.58 7.08 -11.15
CA ALA A 302 -23.93 6.61 -11.37
C ALA A 302 -24.51 5.77 -10.22
N ASP A 303 -23.68 4.94 -9.57
CA ASP A 303 -24.10 4.06 -8.47
C ASP A 303 -22.96 3.91 -7.43
N PRO A 304 -22.73 4.92 -6.58
CA PRO A 304 -21.66 4.89 -5.58
C PRO A 304 -21.86 3.79 -4.53
N LEU A 305 -23.10 3.37 -4.27
CA LEU A 305 -23.39 2.34 -3.28
C LEU A 305 -22.92 0.95 -3.75
N ARG A 306 -23.11 0.62 -5.03
CA ARG A 306 -22.69 -0.68 -5.62
C ARG A 306 -21.32 -0.64 -6.28
N PHE A 307 -20.75 0.55 -6.50
CA PHE A 307 -19.44 0.71 -7.14
C PHE A 307 -18.33 -0.13 -6.49
N PRO A 308 -18.23 -0.27 -5.15
CA PRO A 308 -17.19 -1.09 -4.54
C PRO A 308 -17.24 -2.58 -4.96
N ASP A 309 -18.44 -3.13 -5.19
CA ASP A 309 -18.63 -4.52 -5.60
C ASP A 309 -18.30 -4.73 -7.09
N LEU A 310 -18.65 -3.76 -7.95
CA LEU A 310 -18.21 -3.72 -9.35
C LEU A 310 -16.68 -3.59 -9.44
N SER A 311 -16.12 -2.65 -8.70
CA SER A 311 -14.68 -2.39 -8.61
C SER A 311 -13.94 -3.66 -8.19
N LEU A 312 -14.37 -4.34 -7.13
CA LEU A 312 -13.80 -5.61 -6.70
C LEU A 312 -13.88 -6.71 -7.78
N SER A 313 -14.98 -6.77 -8.52
CA SER A 313 -15.15 -7.71 -9.63
C SER A 313 -14.15 -7.45 -10.75
N VAL A 314 -13.96 -6.19 -11.14
CA VAL A 314 -12.95 -5.80 -12.13
C VAL A 314 -11.54 -6.09 -11.64
N VAL A 315 -11.19 -5.74 -10.39
CA VAL A 315 -9.89 -6.04 -9.77
C VAL A 315 -9.58 -7.55 -9.85
N LYS A 316 -10.55 -8.40 -9.51
CA LYS A 316 -10.38 -9.86 -9.61
C LYS A 316 -10.12 -10.31 -11.04
N LEU A 317 -10.71 -9.66 -12.04
CA LEU A 317 -10.56 -10.01 -13.46
C LEU A 317 -9.23 -9.52 -14.07
N LEU A 318 -8.70 -8.37 -13.61
CA LEU A 318 -7.40 -7.85 -14.04
C LEU A 318 -6.28 -8.87 -13.81
N GLY A 319 -6.29 -9.53 -12.65
CA GLY A 319 -5.21 -10.42 -12.21
C GLY A 319 -4.44 -9.84 -11.05
N ALA A 320 -3.60 -10.67 -10.43
CA ALA A 320 -2.76 -10.24 -9.32
C ALA A 320 -1.51 -9.53 -9.84
N GLY A 321 -1.02 -8.53 -9.09
CA GLY A 321 0.30 -7.98 -9.32
C GLY A 321 1.38 -8.95 -8.86
N GLU A 322 2.45 -9.06 -9.65
CA GLU A 322 3.61 -9.91 -9.38
C GLU A 322 4.89 -9.07 -9.38
N TYR A 323 5.93 -9.61 -8.77
CA TYR A 323 7.27 -9.08 -8.94
C TYR A 323 7.95 -9.83 -10.08
N ALA A 324 8.61 -9.10 -10.97
CA ALA A 324 9.33 -9.63 -12.12
C ALA A 324 10.70 -8.96 -12.24
N VAL A 325 11.68 -9.69 -12.78
CA VAL A 325 12.98 -9.12 -13.16
C VAL A 325 12.81 -8.45 -14.51
N VAL A 326 13.31 -7.22 -14.64
CA VAL A 326 13.29 -6.45 -15.87
C VAL A 326 14.71 -6.02 -16.22
N HIS A 327 15.09 -6.23 -17.46
CA HIS A 327 16.40 -5.81 -17.97
C HIS A 327 16.37 -4.37 -18.47
N ALA A 328 17.50 -3.70 -18.31
CA ALA A 328 17.69 -2.36 -18.84
C ALA A 328 17.48 -2.33 -20.37
N GLY A 329 16.64 -1.42 -20.84
CA GLY A 329 16.34 -1.25 -22.27
C GLY A 329 15.26 -2.17 -22.86
N GLU A 330 14.76 -3.14 -22.10
CA GLU A 330 13.62 -3.95 -22.54
C GLU A 330 12.29 -3.23 -22.31
N ARG A 331 11.39 -3.30 -23.29
CA ARG A 331 10.00 -2.86 -23.15
C ARG A 331 9.15 -4.05 -22.71
N GLU A 332 9.00 -4.22 -21.41
CA GLU A 332 8.09 -5.22 -20.84
C GLU A 332 6.65 -4.71 -20.68
N GLU A 333 5.73 -5.64 -20.36
CA GLU A 333 4.41 -5.28 -19.86
C GLU A 333 4.54 -4.56 -18.52
N GLY A 334 4.15 -3.28 -18.48
CA GLY A 334 4.17 -2.48 -17.26
C GLY A 334 3.04 -2.80 -16.27
N HIS A 335 2.59 -1.77 -15.56
CA HIS A 335 1.53 -1.91 -14.56
C HIS A 335 0.19 -1.39 -15.10
N PHE A 336 -0.64 -2.29 -15.66
CA PHE A 336 -1.92 -1.97 -16.30
C PHE A 336 -2.83 -1.09 -15.42
N GLY A 337 -2.95 -1.42 -14.13
CA GLY A 337 -3.81 -0.67 -13.20
C GLY A 337 -3.33 0.75 -12.89
N LEU A 338 -2.03 1.04 -13.06
CA LEU A 338 -1.45 2.36 -12.84
C LEU A 338 -1.21 3.11 -14.15
N ALA A 339 -1.44 2.44 -15.29
CA ALA A 339 -1.15 2.93 -16.63
C ALA A 339 0.29 3.45 -16.82
N VAL A 340 1.27 2.75 -16.23
CA VAL A 340 2.71 3.09 -16.34
C VAL A 340 3.51 1.92 -16.93
N GLN A 341 4.59 2.23 -17.63
CA GLN A 341 5.48 1.23 -18.24
C GLN A 341 6.43 0.59 -17.23
N GLY A 342 6.97 1.36 -16.29
CA GLY A 342 7.86 0.87 -15.24
C GLY A 342 7.37 1.31 -13.87
N TYR A 343 7.32 0.36 -12.92
CA TYR A 343 6.92 0.62 -11.54
C TYR A 343 7.64 -0.36 -10.63
N THR A 344 8.29 0.13 -9.58
CA THR A 344 8.91 -0.73 -8.56
C THR A 344 8.53 -0.25 -7.18
N HIS A 345 8.46 -1.17 -6.22
CA HIS A 345 8.28 -0.76 -4.83
C HIS A 345 9.64 -0.34 -4.24
N SER A 346 9.68 0.87 -3.68
CA SER A 346 10.91 1.48 -3.13
C SER A 346 10.67 2.32 -1.87
N THR A 347 9.43 2.44 -1.42
CA THR A 347 8.99 3.41 -0.40
C THR A 347 8.62 2.77 0.94
N ALA A 348 8.84 1.46 1.12
CA ALA A 348 8.49 0.76 2.36
C ALA A 348 9.47 -0.37 2.78
N PRO A 349 10.78 -0.08 2.91
CA PRO A 349 11.79 -1.09 3.19
C PRO A 349 11.70 -1.75 4.58
N ASN A 350 11.03 -1.16 5.57
CA ASN A 350 10.83 -1.81 6.87
C ASN A 350 9.89 -3.01 6.80
N ARG A 351 9.03 -3.06 5.77
CA ARG A 351 7.92 -4.03 5.67
C ARG A 351 7.85 -4.80 4.35
N ARG A 352 8.73 -4.52 3.38
CA ARG A 352 8.80 -5.24 2.10
C ARG A 352 10.26 -5.47 1.68
N TYR A 353 10.61 -6.73 1.47
CA TYR A 353 11.97 -7.10 1.07
C TYR A 353 12.32 -6.63 -0.36
N ALA A 354 11.32 -6.52 -1.23
CA ALA A 354 11.50 -5.95 -2.57
C ALA A 354 12.06 -4.52 -2.48
N ASP A 355 11.53 -3.69 -1.59
CA ASP A 355 12.00 -2.32 -1.37
C ASP A 355 13.43 -2.28 -0.80
N LEU A 356 13.78 -3.21 0.12
CA LEU A 356 15.13 -3.36 0.63
C LEU A 356 16.13 -3.77 -0.47
N ALA A 357 15.75 -4.70 -1.34
CA ALA A 357 16.55 -5.09 -2.50
C ALA A 357 16.71 -3.93 -3.50
N THR A 358 15.63 -3.19 -3.77
CA THR A 358 15.63 -1.97 -4.59
C THR A 358 16.56 -0.90 -4.00
N GLN A 359 16.57 -0.72 -2.68
CA GLN A 359 17.45 0.23 -2.00
C GLN A 359 18.94 -0.11 -2.22
N ARG A 360 19.31 -1.39 -2.15
CA ARG A 360 20.67 -1.88 -2.45
C ARG A 360 21.07 -1.64 -3.90
N LEU A 361 20.16 -1.92 -4.84
CA LEU A 361 20.36 -1.64 -6.27
C LEU A 361 20.59 -0.15 -6.51
N LEU A 362 19.77 0.72 -5.90
CA LEU A 362 19.91 2.17 -6.00
C LEU A 362 21.24 2.69 -5.46
N LYS A 363 21.66 2.21 -4.28
CA LYS A 363 22.95 2.61 -3.69
C LYS A 363 24.13 2.19 -4.56
N ALA A 364 24.11 0.96 -5.09
CA ALA A 364 25.14 0.49 -6.00
C ALA A 364 25.18 1.31 -7.30
N ALA A 365 24.02 1.59 -7.90
CA ALA A 365 23.91 2.42 -9.09
C ALA A 365 24.42 3.85 -8.84
N ALA A 366 24.04 4.48 -7.73
CA ALA A 366 24.50 5.82 -7.36
C ALA A 366 26.01 5.90 -7.12
N ALA A 367 26.62 4.82 -6.62
CA ALA A 367 28.06 4.69 -6.45
C ALA A 367 28.80 4.28 -7.75
N SER A 368 28.10 4.10 -8.87
CA SER A 368 28.65 3.49 -10.10
C SER A 368 29.34 2.14 -9.85
N GLY A 369 28.86 1.41 -8.83
CA GLY A 369 29.36 0.10 -8.45
C GLY A 369 28.67 -1.04 -9.17
N PRO A 370 29.18 -2.28 -9.05
CA PRO A 370 28.52 -3.46 -9.59
C PRO A 370 27.18 -3.72 -8.88
N SER A 371 26.25 -4.36 -9.58
CA SER A 371 25.01 -4.84 -8.96
C SER A 371 25.32 -5.76 -7.77
N PRO A 372 24.67 -5.57 -6.60
CA PRO A 372 24.83 -6.45 -5.44
C PRO A 372 24.16 -7.81 -5.64
N TYR A 373 23.38 -7.97 -6.71
CA TYR A 373 22.62 -9.17 -7.03
C TYR A 373 22.97 -9.66 -8.44
N THR A 374 23.10 -10.97 -8.57
CA THR A 374 23.04 -11.64 -9.88
C THR A 374 21.60 -11.65 -10.38
N GLU A 375 21.40 -11.91 -11.67
CA GLU A 375 20.07 -12.08 -12.25
C GLU A 375 19.29 -13.21 -11.56
N SER A 376 19.93 -14.35 -11.30
CA SER A 376 19.33 -15.47 -10.58
C SER A 376 18.92 -15.11 -9.15
N ASP A 377 19.69 -14.25 -8.46
CA ASP A 377 19.28 -13.73 -7.15
C ASP A 377 17.98 -12.91 -7.28
N LEU A 378 17.88 -12.03 -8.28
CA LEU A 378 16.70 -11.18 -8.49
C LEU A 378 15.47 -12.02 -8.87
N GLU A 379 15.63 -13.05 -9.70
CA GLU A 379 14.55 -13.99 -10.04
C GLU A 379 14.02 -14.70 -8.79
N ALA A 380 14.92 -15.19 -7.94
CA ALA A 380 14.56 -15.85 -6.68
C ALA A 380 13.84 -14.88 -5.73
N ILE A 381 14.32 -13.64 -5.62
CA ILE A 381 13.68 -12.60 -4.80
C ILE A 381 12.29 -12.26 -5.35
N ALA A 382 12.14 -12.06 -6.67
CA ALA A 382 10.88 -11.71 -7.29
C ALA A 382 9.82 -12.83 -7.11
N ALA A 383 10.21 -14.09 -7.33
CA ALA A 383 9.35 -15.24 -7.10
C ALA A 383 8.90 -15.32 -5.63
N ARG A 384 9.84 -15.17 -4.69
CA ARG A 384 9.54 -15.20 -3.25
C ARG A 384 8.64 -14.06 -2.81
N CYS A 385 8.89 -12.84 -3.27
CA CYS A 385 8.05 -11.67 -2.98
C CYS A 385 6.61 -11.87 -3.45
N THR A 386 6.42 -12.51 -4.62
CA THR A 386 5.09 -12.83 -5.15
C THR A 386 4.38 -13.91 -4.33
N GLU A 387 5.09 -15.00 -3.97
CA GLU A 387 4.57 -16.07 -3.11
C GLU A 387 4.16 -15.53 -1.74
N ARG A 388 5.05 -14.78 -1.07
CA ARG A 388 4.89 -14.33 0.32
C ARG A 388 3.83 -13.23 0.45
N ALA A 389 3.73 -12.33 -0.53
CA ALA A 389 2.63 -11.37 -0.57
C ALA A 389 1.26 -12.07 -0.66
N SER A 390 1.16 -13.13 -1.47
CA SER A 390 -0.07 -13.93 -1.58
C SER A 390 -0.40 -14.68 -0.29
N ALA A 391 0.62 -15.23 0.38
CA ALA A 391 0.48 -15.90 1.67
C ALA A 391 0.02 -14.94 2.77
N ALA A 392 0.62 -13.74 2.84
CA ALA A 392 0.24 -12.69 3.78
C ALA A 392 -1.23 -12.27 3.60
N GLN A 393 -1.64 -11.96 2.37
CA GLN A 393 -3.03 -11.60 2.05
C GLN A 393 -4.03 -12.70 2.45
N LYS A 394 -3.65 -13.97 2.31
CA LYS A 394 -4.49 -15.11 2.73
C LYS A 394 -4.67 -15.11 4.25
N VAL A 395 -3.59 -14.91 5.02
CA VAL A 395 -3.66 -14.84 6.48
C VAL A 395 -4.52 -13.65 6.94
N GLU A 396 -4.26 -12.46 6.41
CA GLU A 396 -5.01 -11.24 6.76
C GLU A 396 -6.50 -11.40 6.47
N ARG A 397 -6.85 -11.98 5.32
CA ARG A 397 -8.24 -12.24 4.95
C ARG A 397 -8.91 -13.24 5.88
N THR A 398 -8.21 -14.32 6.24
CA THR A 398 -8.74 -15.33 7.18
C THR A 398 -9.01 -14.71 8.54
N LEU A 399 -8.09 -13.91 9.08
CA LEU A 399 -8.26 -13.28 10.38
C LEU A 399 -9.34 -12.20 10.39
N ARG A 400 -9.47 -11.42 9.30
CA ARG A 400 -10.60 -10.49 9.12
C ARG A 400 -11.95 -11.21 9.14
N LYS A 401 -12.06 -12.36 8.46
CA LYS A 401 -13.27 -13.19 8.48
C LYS A 401 -13.56 -13.76 9.86
N ALA A 402 -12.53 -14.25 10.56
CA ALA A 402 -12.67 -14.72 11.94
C ALA A 402 -13.17 -13.61 12.87
N ALA A 403 -12.59 -12.41 12.78
CA ALA A 403 -13.00 -11.25 13.58
C ALA A 403 -14.46 -10.83 13.28
N ALA A 404 -14.87 -10.85 12.01
CA ALA A 404 -16.27 -10.61 11.64
C ALA A 404 -17.22 -11.66 12.23
N ALA A 405 -16.84 -12.94 12.22
CA ALA A 405 -17.62 -14.01 12.81
C ALA A 405 -17.69 -13.91 14.34
N VAL A 406 -16.61 -13.49 15.02
CA VAL A 406 -16.61 -13.21 16.47
C VAL A 406 -17.62 -12.12 16.79
N LEU A 407 -17.59 -11.01 16.05
CA LEU A 407 -18.50 -9.89 16.23
C LEU A 407 -19.98 -10.30 16.07
N LEU A 408 -20.26 -11.15 15.09
CA LEU A 408 -21.64 -11.56 14.76
C LEU A 408 -22.16 -12.74 15.59
N ARG A 409 -21.31 -13.48 16.30
CA ARG A 409 -21.69 -14.70 17.03
C ARG A 409 -22.81 -14.47 18.05
N GLY A 410 -22.80 -13.34 18.74
CA GLY A 410 -23.83 -12.97 19.72
C GLY A 410 -25.15 -12.50 19.10
N ARG A 411 -25.23 -12.41 17.76
CA ARG A 411 -26.36 -11.83 17.01
C ARG A 411 -27.07 -12.85 16.11
N ILE A 412 -26.83 -14.14 16.33
CA ILE A 412 -27.49 -15.20 15.56
C ILE A 412 -29.01 -15.08 15.74
N GLY A 413 -29.75 -15.10 14.62
CA GLY A 413 -31.19 -14.86 14.57
C GLY A 413 -31.58 -13.43 14.19
N ASP A 414 -30.68 -12.45 14.34
CA ASP A 414 -30.92 -11.06 13.92
C ASP A 414 -31.07 -10.95 12.40
N THR A 415 -31.77 -9.90 11.97
CA THR A 415 -31.92 -9.54 10.56
C THR A 415 -31.11 -8.31 10.20
N PHE A 416 -30.56 -8.30 9.00
CA PHE A 416 -29.67 -7.25 8.50
C PHE A 416 -30.04 -6.89 7.05
N ASP A 417 -29.90 -5.61 6.71
CA ASP A 417 -29.91 -5.19 5.32
C ASP A 417 -28.53 -5.47 4.69
N ALA A 418 -28.53 -6.01 3.47
CA ALA A 418 -27.33 -6.50 2.79
C ALA A 418 -27.42 -6.27 1.27
N LEU A 419 -26.26 -6.39 0.61
CA LEU A 419 -26.12 -6.40 -0.84
C LEU A 419 -25.54 -7.74 -1.28
N VAL A 420 -26.06 -8.31 -2.36
CA VAL A 420 -25.50 -9.52 -2.97
C VAL A 420 -24.18 -9.17 -3.66
N THR A 421 -23.08 -9.75 -3.19
CA THR A 421 -21.71 -9.48 -3.71
C THR A 421 -21.20 -10.56 -4.65
N GLY A 422 -21.90 -11.68 -4.75
CA GLY A 422 -21.59 -12.76 -5.69
C GLY A 422 -22.75 -13.73 -5.84
N ALA A 423 -23.09 -14.09 -7.07
CA ALA A 423 -24.07 -15.13 -7.38
C ALA A 423 -23.46 -16.07 -8.42
N SER A 424 -23.29 -17.35 -8.06
CA SER A 424 -22.71 -18.35 -8.97
C SER A 424 -23.12 -19.76 -8.58
N ARG A 425 -22.75 -20.76 -9.39
CA ARG A 425 -22.92 -22.18 -9.05
C ARG A 425 -22.21 -22.60 -7.75
N LYS A 426 -21.25 -21.80 -7.26
CA LYS A 426 -20.53 -22.08 -6.00
C LYS A 426 -21.28 -21.56 -4.77
N GLY A 427 -22.34 -20.78 -4.97
CA GLY A 427 -23.17 -20.18 -3.92
C GLY A 427 -23.38 -18.68 -4.15
N THR A 428 -24.34 -18.15 -3.40
CA THR A 428 -24.63 -16.72 -3.32
C THR A 428 -24.01 -16.13 -2.05
N TYR A 429 -23.40 -14.96 -2.18
CA TYR A 429 -22.73 -14.24 -1.10
C TYR A 429 -23.34 -12.86 -0.93
N VAL A 430 -23.47 -12.44 0.32
CA VAL A 430 -24.00 -11.12 0.68
C VAL A 430 -23.02 -10.42 1.60
N ARG A 431 -22.93 -9.10 1.45
CA ARG A 431 -22.24 -8.21 2.37
C ARG A 431 -23.29 -7.38 3.09
N LEU A 432 -23.27 -7.45 4.41
CA LEU A 432 -24.11 -6.63 5.27
C LEU A 432 -23.77 -5.15 5.08
N LEU A 433 -24.76 -4.26 5.19
CA LEU A 433 -24.51 -2.82 5.20
C LEU A 433 -23.82 -2.39 6.50
N HIS A 434 -24.32 -2.87 7.64
CA HIS A 434 -23.73 -2.62 8.96
C HIS A 434 -23.90 -3.83 9.91
N PRO A 435 -22.82 -4.34 10.53
CA PRO A 435 -21.41 -4.08 10.20
C PRO A 435 -21.04 -4.67 8.82
N PRO A 436 -20.02 -4.16 8.10
CA PRO A 436 -19.67 -4.59 6.75
C PRO A 436 -18.98 -5.96 6.69
N ALA A 437 -19.71 -7.01 7.10
CA ALA A 437 -19.29 -8.40 7.07
C ALA A 437 -19.87 -9.12 5.85
N GLU A 438 -19.09 -10.02 5.24
CA GLU A 438 -19.52 -10.87 4.12
C GLU A 438 -19.77 -12.30 4.59
N GLY A 439 -20.84 -12.91 4.09
CA GLY A 439 -21.17 -14.31 4.35
C GLY A 439 -21.94 -14.95 3.20
N ARG A 440 -22.21 -16.25 3.32
CA ARG A 440 -22.89 -17.04 2.30
C ARG A 440 -24.38 -17.11 2.60
N VAL A 441 -25.22 -16.96 1.59
CA VAL A 441 -26.65 -17.27 1.67
C VAL A 441 -26.81 -18.78 1.51
N MET A 442 -27.40 -19.43 2.51
CA MET A 442 -27.62 -20.88 2.56
C MET A 442 -29.06 -21.26 2.23
N ARG A 443 -29.99 -20.30 2.33
CA ARG A 443 -31.43 -20.48 2.12
C ARG A 443 -32.00 -19.23 1.45
N GLY A 444 -32.97 -19.39 0.55
CA GLY A 444 -33.61 -18.28 -0.15
C GLY A 444 -32.74 -17.63 -1.24
N GLU A 445 -31.69 -18.28 -1.70
CA GLU A 445 -30.75 -17.72 -2.69
C GLU A 445 -31.31 -17.65 -4.13
N ASN A 446 -32.42 -18.34 -4.41
CA ASN A 446 -32.98 -18.44 -5.75
C ASN A 446 -33.45 -17.07 -6.26
N GLY A 447 -32.92 -16.66 -7.42
CA GLY A 447 -33.28 -15.41 -8.08
C GLY A 447 -32.49 -14.19 -7.61
N LEU A 448 -31.62 -14.34 -6.61
CA LEU A 448 -30.68 -13.28 -6.22
C LEU A 448 -29.54 -13.17 -7.22
N ASP A 449 -29.24 -11.95 -7.64
CA ASP A 449 -28.08 -11.63 -8.48
C ASP A 449 -27.24 -10.51 -7.86
N VAL A 450 -26.02 -10.38 -8.34
CA VAL A 450 -25.04 -9.38 -7.85
C VAL A 450 -25.63 -7.98 -7.94
N GLY A 451 -25.61 -7.26 -6.82
CA GLY A 451 -26.15 -5.91 -6.70
C GLY A 451 -27.56 -5.83 -6.11
N ASP A 452 -28.26 -6.95 -5.94
CA ASP A 452 -29.57 -6.94 -5.28
C ASP A 452 -29.45 -6.49 -3.82
N ALA A 453 -30.35 -5.59 -3.42
CA ALA A 453 -30.57 -5.26 -2.02
C ALA A 453 -31.51 -6.30 -1.42
N VAL A 454 -31.08 -6.92 -0.32
CA VAL A 454 -31.80 -8.03 0.30
C VAL A 454 -31.71 -7.93 1.81
N ARG A 455 -32.78 -8.35 2.50
CA ARG A 455 -32.73 -8.52 3.95
C ARG A 455 -32.38 -9.97 4.27
N VAL A 456 -31.41 -10.17 5.14
CA VAL A 456 -30.91 -11.49 5.50
C VAL A 456 -31.00 -11.74 6.99
N ARG A 457 -31.29 -12.98 7.39
CA ARG A 457 -31.23 -13.44 8.77
C ARG A 457 -29.92 -14.18 9.00
N LEU A 458 -29.19 -13.86 10.06
CA LEU A 458 -27.96 -14.56 10.44
C LEU A 458 -28.31 -15.95 11.01
N LEU A 459 -27.82 -17.00 10.35
CA LEU A 459 -28.03 -18.40 10.76
C LEU A 459 -26.89 -18.93 11.63
N ALA A 460 -25.65 -18.61 11.25
CA ALA A 460 -24.46 -19.07 11.96
C ALA A 460 -23.28 -18.12 11.74
N ALA A 461 -22.39 -18.05 12.73
CA ALA A 461 -21.11 -17.38 12.64
C ALA A 461 -20.06 -18.23 13.38
N ASN A 462 -19.07 -18.76 12.64
CA ASN A 462 -18.02 -19.63 13.17
C ASN A 462 -16.65 -18.92 13.09
N PRO A 463 -16.10 -18.46 14.23
CA PRO A 463 -14.77 -17.82 14.28
C PRO A 463 -13.61 -18.69 13.80
N GLU A 464 -13.65 -20.01 14.01
CA GLU A 464 -12.53 -20.92 13.66
C GLU A 464 -12.36 -21.04 12.14
N THR A 465 -13.47 -21.08 11.41
CA THR A 465 -13.47 -21.17 9.94
C THR A 465 -13.61 -19.81 9.26
N GLY A 466 -14.04 -18.78 10.02
CA GLY A 466 -14.43 -17.48 9.48
C GLY A 466 -15.69 -17.53 8.60
N PHE A 467 -16.53 -18.57 8.76
CA PHE A 467 -17.76 -18.72 7.98
C PHE A 467 -18.92 -18.01 8.67
N ILE A 468 -19.71 -17.30 7.86
CA ILE A 468 -20.92 -16.59 8.27
C ILE A 468 -22.00 -17.01 7.28
N ASP A 469 -23.09 -17.56 7.81
CA ASP A 469 -24.18 -18.13 7.01
C ASP A 469 -25.46 -17.34 7.23
N PHE A 470 -26.17 -17.08 6.13
CA PHE A 470 -27.36 -16.26 6.08
C PHE A 470 -28.54 -17.00 5.43
N GLU A 471 -29.75 -16.58 5.78
CA GLU A 471 -30.98 -16.88 5.05
C GLU A 471 -31.49 -15.58 4.42
N ALA A 472 -31.72 -15.58 3.11
CA ALA A 472 -32.38 -14.46 2.45
C ALA A 472 -33.87 -14.49 2.80
N LEU A 473 -34.36 -13.36 3.28
CA LEU A 473 -35.78 -13.14 3.54
C LEU A 473 -36.38 -12.61 2.25
N GLY A 474 -37.39 -13.31 1.71
CA GLY A 474 -38.09 -12.87 0.50
C GLY A 474 -38.58 -11.43 0.67
N GLY A 475 -38.32 -10.60 -0.35
CA GLY A 475 -38.83 -9.24 -0.46
C GLY A 475 -40.33 -9.21 -0.70
#